data_AF-A0A6A8LSS1-F1
#
_entry.id   AF-A0A6A8LSS1-F1
#
_cell.length_a   1.000
_cell.length_b   1.000
_cell.length_c   1.000
_cell.angle_alpha   90.00
_cell.angle_beta   90.00
_cell.angle_gamma   90.00
#
_symmetry.space_group_name_H-M   'P 1'
#
loop_
_entity.id
_entity.type
_entity.pdbx_description
1 polymer ?
#
loop_
_entity_poly.entity_id
_entity_poly.type
_entity_poly.pdbx_seq_one_letter_code
_entity_poly.pdbx_strand_id
1 'polypeptide(L)'
;MATFRKYKTKKGMLWRYQILVGTDTVTGKRKYKTKGGFYTKKEAKLAADEIEKKINNTNFLDNENITFGEVYERWVTNYKLT
;
A
#
# COMPACT_ATOMS: atom_id res chain seq x y z
N MET A 1 -6.07 5.05 7.72
CA MET A 1 -6.55 4.41 8.95
C MET A 1 -6.75 2.92 8.70
N ALA A 2 -5.81 2.12 9.20
CA ALA A 2 -5.80 0.67 9.07
C ALA A 2 -6.86 -0.01 9.94
N THR A 3 -7.47 -1.08 9.42
CA THR A 3 -8.35 -1.97 10.20
C THR A 3 -7.59 -3.25 10.56
N PHE A 4 -7.77 -3.74 11.79
CA PHE A 4 -7.09 -4.93 12.29
C PHE A 4 -8.10 -6.02 12.61
N ARG A 5 -7.87 -7.22 12.08
CA ARG A 5 -8.75 -8.37 12.32
C ARG A 5 -7.94 -9.59 12.72
N LYS A 6 -8.42 -10.30 13.74
CA LYS A 6 -7.91 -11.61 14.14
C LYS A 6 -8.61 -12.68 13.30
N TYR A 7 -7.85 -13.66 12.81
CA TYR A 7 -8.39 -14.76 12.01
C TYR A 7 -7.76 -16.10 12.41
N LYS A 8 -8.52 -17.18 12.19
CA LYS A 8 -8.11 -18.55 12.52
C LYS A 8 -7.40 -19.16 11.30
N THR A 9 -6.23 -19.74 11.54
CA THR A 9 -5.44 -20.51 10.59
C THR A 9 -5.25 -21.93 11.13
N LYS A 10 -4.87 -22.89 10.27
CA LYS A 10 -4.54 -24.27 10.70
C LYS A 10 -3.51 -24.34 11.83
N LYS A 11 -2.61 -23.35 11.91
CA LYS A 11 -1.52 -23.25 12.90
C LYS A 11 -1.87 -22.44 14.16
N GLY A 12 -3.04 -21.80 14.22
CA GLY A 12 -3.43 -20.95 15.35
C GLY A 12 -4.12 -19.65 14.94
N MET A 13 -4.23 -18.72 15.89
CA MET A 13 -4.82 -17.41 15.63
C MET A 13 -3.75 -16.40 15.23
N LEU A 14 -3.99 -15.71 14.12
CA LEU A 14 -3.09 -14.69 13.57
C LEU A 14 -3.84 -13.37 13.39
N TRP A 15 -3.08 -12.30 13.24
CA TRP A 15 -3.56 -10.95 12.97
C TRP A 15 -3.27 -10.58 11.51
N ARG A 16 -4.21 -9.84 10.92
CA ARG A 16 -4.05 -9.16 9.64
C ARG A 16 -4.48 -7.72 9.76
N TYR A 17 -3.87 -6.86 8.94
CA TYR A 17 -4.34 -5.50 8.73
C TYR A 17 -4.87 -5.32 7.31
N GLN A 18 -5.78 -4.36 7.14
CA GLN A 18 -6.32 -3.94 5.86
C GLN A 18 -6.34 -2.41 5.81
N ILE A 19 -5.67 -1.84 4.81
CA ILE A 19 -5.54 -0.40 4.57
C ILE A 19 -6.22 -0.09 3.23
N LEU A 20 -7.08 0.93 3.23
CA LEU A 20 -7.60 1.51 1.99
C LEU A 20 -6.51 2.38 1.36
N VAL A 21 -6.09 2.03 0.16
CA VAL A 21 -5.02 2.74 -0.55
C VAL A 21 -5.58 3.77 -1.53
N GLY A 22 -6.77 3.51 -2.07
CA GLY A 22 -7.44 4.44 -2.96
C GLY A 22 -8.71 3.84 -3.55
N THR A 23 -9.27 4.53 -4.52
CA THR A 23 -10.40 4.06 -5.32
C THR A 23 -9.95 3.93 -6.75
N ASP A 24 -10.24 2.81 -7.39
CA ASP A 24 -10.00 2.66 -8.81
C ASP A 24 -10.88 3.64 -9.59
N THR A 25 -10.29 4.50 -10.42
CA THR A 25 -11.01 5.51 -11.19
C THR A 25 -11.81 4.91 -12.35
N VAL A 26 -11.46 3.69 -12.80
CA VAL A 26 -12.12 3.02 -13.93
C VAL A 26 -13.28 2.16 -13.45
N THR A 27 -13.13 1.47 -12.31
CA THR A 27 -14.15 0.54 -11.80
C THR A 27 -14.93 1.07 -10.59
N GLY A 28 -14.51 2.21 -10.01
CA GLY A 28 -15.11 2.78 -8.79
C GLY A 28 -14.89 1.92 -7.53
N LYS A 29 -14.14 0.81 -7.65
CA LYS A 29 -13.94 -0.13 -6.53
C LYS A 29 -12.83 0.37 -5.62
N ARG A 30 -13.07 0.23 -4.31
CA ARG A 30 -12.08 0.54 -3.28
C ARG A 30 -10.93 -0.46 -3.33
N LYS A 31 -9.70 0.04 -3.52
CA LYS A 31 -8.48 -0.77 -3.51
C LYS A 31 -7.95 -0.87 -2.08
N TYR A 32 -7.84 -2.11 -1.61
CA TYR A 32 -7.35 -2.41 -0.27
C TYR A 32 -6.02 -3.17 -0.35
N LYS A 33 -5.00 -2.71 0.38
CA LYS A 33 -3.79 -3.51 0.65
C LYS A 33 -4.01 -4.25 1.97
N THR A 34 -3.95 -5.58 1.91
CA THR A 34 -4.16 -6.47 3.06
C THR A 34 -2.91 -7.31 3.26
N LYS A 35 -2.41 -7.37 4.49
CA LYS A 35 -1.29 -8.27 4.86
C LYS A 35 -1.60 -8.95 6.19
N GLY A 36 -1.33 -10.24 6.25
CA GLY A 36 -1.54 -11.09 7.42
C GLY A 36 -0.29 -11.87 7.79
N GLY A 37 -0.40 -12.68 8.83
CA GLY A 37 0.71 -13.52 9.33
C GLY A 37 1.34 -13.03 10.63
N PHE A 38 0.75 -12.04 11.29
CA PHE A 38 1.29 -11.50 12.54
C PHE A 38 0.78 -12.30 13.74
N TYR A 39 1.65 -12.57 14.72
CA TYR A 39 1.24 -13.27 15.94
C TYR A 39 0.56 -12.30 16.91
N THR A 40 0.99 -11.04 16.94
CA THR A 40 0.45 -10.03 17.83
C THR A 40 -0.21 -8.86 17.10
N LYS A 41 -1.17 -8.20 17.77
CA LYS A 41 -1.78 -6.95 17.26
C LYS A 41 -0.77 -5.82 17.15
N LYS A 42 0.25 -5.79 18.03
CA LYS A 42 1.30 -4.77 18.04
C LYS A 42 2.18 -4.86 16.79
N GLU A 43 2.61 -6.07 16.41
CA GLU A 43 3.34 -6.30 15.16
C GLU A 43 2.53 -5.88 13.94
N ALA A 44 1.25 -6.25 13.90
CA ALA A 44 0.37 -5.85 12.81
C ALA A 44 0.24 -4.32 12.73
N LYS A 45 0.17 -3.64 13.87
CA LYS A 45 0.10 -2.17 13.94
C LYS A 45 1.39 -1.52 13.44
N LEU A 46 2.56 -1.96 13.90
CA LEU A 46 3.85 -1.44 13.42
C LEU A 46 3.99 -1.59 11.90
N ALA A 47 3.66 -2.76 11.36
CA ALA A 47 3.69 -3.01 9.92
C ALA A 47 2.68 -2.14 9.16
N ALA A 48 1.51 -1.86 9.74
CA ALA A 48 0.53 -0.96 9.14
C ALA A 48 1.03 0.49 9.14
N ASP A 49 1.62 0.96 10.24
CA ASP A 49 2.16 2.32 10.37
C ASP A 49 3.30 2.56 9.36
N GLU A 50 4.16 1.57 9.12
CA GLU A 50 5.18 1.63 8.06
C GLU A 50 4.58 1.78 6.67
N ILE A 51 3.50 1.06 6.38
CA ILE A 51 2.81 1.12 5.08
C ILE A 51 2.08 2.46 4.92
N GLU A 52 1.40 2.95 5.96
CA GLU A 52 0.77 4.27 5.93
C GLU A 52 1.81 5.38 5.70
N LYS A 53 2.98 5.31 6.35
CA LYS A 53 4.10 6.23 6.07
C LYS A 53 4.57 6.14 4.61
N LYS A 54 4.70 4.93 4.06
CA LYS A 54 5.09 4.73 2.65
C LYS A 54 4.05 5.29 1.68
N ILE A 55 2.76 5.16 1.99
CA ILE A 55 1.66 5.73 1.19
C ILE A 55 1.64 7.27 1.28
N ASN A 56 1.97 7.84 2.44
CA ASN A 56 1.97 9.29 2.63
C ASN A 56 3.21 9.97 2.04
N ASN A 57 4.39 9.34 2.13
CA ASN A 57 5.67 9.95 1.73
C ASN A 57 5.92 9.92 0.22
N THR A 58 5.15 9.15 -0.54
CA THR A 58 5.36 8.94 -1.97
C THR A 58 3.94 8.78 -2.48
N ASN A 59 3.44 9.54 -3.46
CA ASN A 59 3.66 9.24 -4.88
C ASN A 59 3.93 7.74 -5.18
N PHE A 60 3.34 6.84 -4.40
CA PHE A 60 3.33 5.39 -4.61
C PHE A 60 2.29 5.14 -5.70
N LEU A 61 2.60 5.65 -6.89
CA LEU A 61 2.23 4.97 -8.11
C LEU A 61 2.68 3.54 -7.90
N ASP A 62 1.73 2.62 -7.96
CA ASP A 62 2.04 1.22 -8.17
C ASP A 62 2.93 1.17 -9.41
N ASN A 63 4.24 1.13 -9.18
CA ASN A 63 5.31 1.12 -10.18
C ASN A 63 5.37 -0.24 -10.90
N GLU A 64 4.25 -0.96 -10.93
CA GLU A 64 4.16 -2.27 -11.55
C GLU A 64 3.88 -2.16 -13.05
N ASN A 65 3.55 -0.96 -13.58
CA ASN A 65 3.28 -0.73 -15.02
C ASN A 65 3.67 0.67 -15.51
N ILE A 66 4.77 1.27 -15.05
CA ILE A 66 5.23 2.52 -15.68
C ILE A 66 5.92 2.16 -17.00
N THR A 67 5.35 2.62 -18.11
CA THR A 67 5.98 2.44 -19.42
C THR A 67 7.23 3.31 -19.52
N PHE A 68 8.23 2.90 -20.30
CA PHE A 68 9.45 3.69 -20.50
C PHE A 68 9.15 5.15 -20.93
N GLY A 69 8.05 5.37 -21.65
CA GLY A 69 7.59 6.71 -22.04
C GLY A 69 7.23 7.62 -20.86
N GLU A 70 6.51 7.11 -19.85
CA GLU A 70 6.14 7.91 -18.66
C GLU A 70 7.35 8.25 -17.79
N VAL A 71 8.39 7.39 -17.78
CA VAL A 71 9.67 7.68 -17.11
C VAL A 71 10.40 8.82 -17.83
N TYR A 72 10.42 8.78 -19.18
CA TYR A 72 11.05 9.82 -19.99
C TYR A 72 10.38 11.19 -19.82
N GLU A 73 9.04 11.26 -19.85
CA GLU A 73 8.33 12.52 -19.66
C GLU A 73 8.59 13.16 -18.30
N ARG A 74 8.64 12.37 -17.23
CA ARG A 74 8.97 12.85 -15.88
C ARG A 74 10.40 13.36 -15.79
N TRP A 75 11.33 12.69 -16.48
CA TRP A 75 12.72 13.11 -16.53
C TRP A 75 12.89 14.45 -17.28
N VAL A 76 12.27 14.59 -18.45
CA VAL A 76 12.28 15.84 -19.23
C VAL A 76 11.67 17.00 -18.44
N THR A 77 10.56 16.75 -17.74
CA THR A 77 9.86 17.78 -16.95
C THR A 77 10.72 18.28 -15.79
N ASN A 78 11.45 17.39 -15.11
CA ASN A 78 12.38 17.77 -14.05
C ASN A 78 13.64 18.47 -14.57
N TYR A 79 14.18 18.03 -15.71
CA TYR A 79 15.39 18.63 -16.29
C TYR A 79 15.14 20.06 -16.77
N LYS A 80 13.92 20.39 -17.21
CA LYS A 80 13.57 21.74 -17.69
C LYS A 80 13.45 22.79 -16.57
N LEU A 81 13.43 22.35 -15.30
CA LEU A 81 13.37 23.23 -14.13
C LEU A 81 14.74 23.53 -13.51
N THR A 82 15.82 23.05 -14.16
CA THR A 82 17.22 23.36 -13.81
C THR A 82 17.83 24.21 -14.92
#